data_AF-A0AAU9XGY3-F1
#
_entry.id   AF-A0AAU9XGY3-F1
#
_cell.length_a   1.000
_cell.length_b   1.000
_cell.length_c   1.000
_cell.angle_alpha   90.00
_cell.angle_beta   90.00
_cell.angle_gamma   90.00
#
_symmetry.space_group_name_H-M   'P 1'
#
loop_
_entity.id
_entity.type
_entity.pdbx_description
1 polymer ?
#
loop_
_entity_poly.entity_id
_entity_poly.type
_entity_poly.pdbx_seq_one_letter_code
_entity_poly.pdbx_strand_id
1 'polypeptide(L)'
;MAIIDQNGGGCLKSPACGAMFPAYLLKPHPVNLKPGESAQATVCYTTGKTCCAKTQEIAIKKCSGFFIYKLPPACLKRGRYCGDKEKREPECDEMKLLYGLIKKYPGKSCKDIKEKRKDATSGVYWIKPGGGQTVQAYCDQETDGGGWTLVYSYTFTNYRAFRHGSNAITPRPNWPISHHVGNFYQSTTPPVSETDYNAMGFDLWKSLGSEFMVKSNINHWIACKEGTGSLVEFKTGSVLCRIIKNVASKCHNYVPDQLILHAAGNPAGSTLGPDLIRSQSNSWLKEYYYFESNTRTGNWPTHDPCGTNSLNHLTNVNNPHGNIYIR
;
A
#
# COMPACT_ATOMS: atom_id res chain seq x y z
N MET A 1 -4.83 30.61 16.60
CA MET A 1 -5.36 32.00 16.56
C MET A 1 -5.44 32.46 18.00
N ALA A 2 -4.96 33.66 18.30
CA ALA A 2 -4.98 34.18 19.66
C ALA A 2 -6.41 34.47 20.13
N ILE A 3 -6.65 34.34 21.43
CA ILE A 3 -7.94 34.60 22.08
C ILE A 3 -7.90 36.00 22.72
N ILE A 4 -9.00 36.75 22.63
CA ILE A 4 -9.11 38.02 23.35
C ILE A 4 -9.44 37.74 24.83
N ASP A 5 -8.62 38.25 25.76
CA ASP A 5 -8.90 38.14 27.20
C ASP A 5 -10.05 39.11 27.58
N GLN A 6 -11.06 38.60 28.28
CA GLN A 6 -12.27 39.34 28.65
C GLN A 6 -12.50 39.44 30.17
N ASN A 7 -11.51 39.08 31.01
CA ASN A 7 -11.71 39.14 32.45
C ASN A 7 -11.81 40.58 32.99
N GLY A 8 -13.02 40.95 33.42
CA GLY A 8 -13.30 41.95 34.45
C GLY A 8 -12.93 43.41 34.14
N GLY A 9 -13.85 44.14 33.50
CA GLY A 9 -14.00 45.61 33.68
C GLY A 9 -13.09 46.54 32.88
N GLY A 10 -12.18 46.04 32.05
CA GLY A 10 -11.34 46.86 31.18
C GLY A 10 -10.45 45.99 30.32
N CYS A 11 -10.31 46.33 29.04
CA CYS A 11 -9.64 45.45 28.10
C CYS A 11 -8.14 45.37 28.36
N LEU A 12 -7.72 44.22 28.89
CA LEU A 12 -6.33 43.81 28.89
C LEU A 12 -5.83 43.72 27.44
N LYS A 13 -4.60 44.21 27.24
CA LYS A 13 -3.92 44.38 25.95
C LYS A 13 -4.17 43.21 24.99
N SER A 14 -4.76 43.49 23.83
CA SER A 14 -4.79 42.51 22.74
C SER A 14 -3.36 42.16 22.30
N PRO A 15 -3.02 40.88 22.05
CA PRO A 15 -1.67 40.50 21.67
C PRO A 15 -1.31 41.10 20.29
N ALA A 16 -0.47 42.13 20.27
CA ALA A 16 -0.16 42.87 19.04
C ALA A 16 0.50 41.97 17.99
N CYS A 17 -0.14 41.81 16.83
CA CYS A 17 0.37 41.02 15.70
C CYS A 17 0.81 41.90 14.49
N GLY A 18 0.94 43.21 14.69
CA GLY A 18 1.36 44.17 13.65
C GLY A 18 0.28 44.57 12.64
N ALA A 19 -0.96 44.10 12.82
CA ALA A 19 -2.08 44.47 11.95
C ALA A 19 -2.74 45.79 12.37
N MET A 20 -3.23 46.57 11.39
CA MET A 20 -3.96 47.82 11.63
C MET A 20 -5.31 47.56 12.32
N PHE A 21 -6.01 46.48 11.93
CA PHE A 21 -7.21 45.99 12.59
C PHE A 21 -7.01 44.48 12.88
N PRO A 22 -6.41 44.13 14.02
CA PRO A 22 -6.15 42.75 14.36
C PRO A 22 -7.44 42.03 14.78
N ALA A 23 -7.62 40.79 14.31
CA ALA A 23 -8.72 39.92 14.71
C ALA A 23 -8.25 38.74 15.56
N TYR A 24 -8.98 38.50 16.65
CA TYR A 24 -8.74 37.43 17.61
C TYR A 24 -9.99 36.58 17.78
N LEU A 25 -9.84 35.33 18.21
CA LEU A 25 -10.99 34.53 18.65
C LEU A 25 -11.69 35.22 19.80
N LEU A 26 -13.01 35.40 19.68
CA LEU A 26 -13.84 36.02 20.71
C LEU A 26 -14.00 35.10 21.93
N LYS A 27 -13.92 33.78 21.72
CA LYS A 27 -14.03 32.75 22.75
C LYS A 27 -12.92 31.70 22.59
N PRO A 28 -12.52 31.02 23.67
CA PRO A 28 -11.62 29.86 23.58
C PRO A 28 -12.16 28.77 22.65
N HIS A 29 -11.26 27.90 22.18
CA HIS A 29 -11.64 26.76 21.35
C HIS A 29 -12.67 25.85 22.06
N PRO A 30 -13.69 25.33 21.34
CA PRO A 30 -14.66 24.42 21.91
C PRO A 30 -13.99 23.18 22.51
N VAL A 31 -14.25 22.95 23.79
CA VAL A 31 -13.59 21.89 24.58
C VAL A 31 -14.11 20.49 24.23
N ASN A 32 -15.36 20.41 23.75
CA ASN A 32 -16.05 19.15 23.47
C ASN A 32 -15.96 18.69 22.00
N LEU A 33 -15.14 19.37 21.18
CA LEU A 33 -15.00 19.03 19.76
C LEU A 33 -14.10 17.79 19.59
N LYS A 34 -14.62 16.72 18.98
CA LYS A 34 -13.82 15.50 18.72
C LYS A 34 -12.89 15.71 17.50
N PRO A 35 -11.75 15.00 17.42
CA PRO A 35 -10.91 15.03 16.22
C PRO A 35 -11.72 14.70 14.95
N GLY A 36 -11.64 15.56 13.94
CA GLY A 36 -12.40 15.46 12.70
C GLY A 36 -13.68 16.30 12.66
N GLU A 37 -14.21 16.71 13.83
CA GLU A 37 -15.40 17.56 13.89
C GLU A 37 -15.07 19.03 13.65
N SER A 38 -16.07 19.74 13.11
CA SER A 38 -15.98 21.17 12.82
C SER A 38 -17.03 21.95 13.61
N ALA A 39 -16.70 23.17 14.01
CA ALA A 39 -17.60 24.10 14.66
C ALA A 39 -17.45 25.50 14.05
N GLN A 40 -18.49 26.31 14.17
CA GLN A 40 -18.40 27.75 13.93
C GLN A 40 -17.72 28.42 15.12
N ALA A 41 -16.97 29.48 14.85
CA ALA A 41 -16.36 30.33 15.84
C ALA A 41 -16.40 31.78 15.38
N THR A 42 -16.54 32.69 16.34
CA THR A 42 -16.56 34.12 16.06
C THR A 42 -15.18 34.72 16.32
N VAL A 43 -14.66 35.49 15.37
CA VAL A 43 -13.53 36.39 15.59
C VAL A 43 -14.01 37.82 15.82
N CYS A 44 -13.16 38.60 16.45
CA CYS A 44 -13.42 39.98 16.81
C CYS A 44 -12.24 40.86 16.39
N TYR A 45 -12.51 41.86 15.55
CA TYR A 45 -11.58 42.90 15.15
C TYR A 45 -11.52 44.00 16.20
N THR A 46 -10.31 44.30 16.68
CA THR A 46 -10.09 45.36 17.66
C THR A 46 -9.67 46.65 16.96
N THR A 47 -10.03 47.77 17.58
CA THR A 47 -9.41 49.06 17.28
C THR A 47 -8.75 49.51 18.58
N GLY A 48 -7.69 50.33 18.52
CA GLY A 48 -7.02 50.81 19.75
C GLY A 48 -7.93 51.51 20.77
N LYS A 49 -9.21 51.79 20.42
CA LYS A 49 -10.24 52.38 21.27
C LYS A 49 -11.34 51.40 21.72
N THR A 50 -11.59 50.33 20.96
CA THR A 50 -12.70 49.38 21.21
C THR A 50 -12.22 47.94 21.07
N CYS A 51 -12.51 47.15 22.09
CA CYS A 51 -12.04 45.77 22.19
C CYS A 51 -12.71 44.86 21.17
N CYS A 52 -13.96 45.15 20.83
CA CYS A 52 -14.61 44.55 19.68
C CYS A 52 -15.34 45.60 18.86
N ALA A 53 -14.72 46.02 17.76
CA ALA A 53 -15.35 46.93 16.81
C ALA A 53 -16.25 46.19 15.83
N LYS A 54 -15.83 44.98 15.41
CA LYS A 54 -16.54 44.19 14.41
C LYS A 54 -16.29 42.71 14.63
N THR A 55 -17.32 41.89 14.45
CA THR A 55 -17.20 40.42 14.48
C THR A 55 -17.30 39.81 13.08
N GLN A 56 -16.72 38.62 12.92
CA GLN A 56 -16.84 37.81 11.72
C GLN A 56 -16.83 36.32 12.09
N GLU A 57 -17.72 35.54 11.49
CA GLU A 57 -17.77 34.08 11.66
C GLU A 57 -16.68 33.39 10.84
N ILE A 58 -16.08 32.37 11.45
CA ILE A 58 -15.08 31.48 10.86
C ILE A 58 -15.45 30.03 11.22
N ALA A 59 -14.92 29.06 10.46
CA ALA A 59 -15.03 27.66 10.86
C ALA A 59 -13.71 27.14 11.42
N ILE A 60 -13.80 26.32 12.46
CA ILE A 60 -12.68 25.65 13.10
C ILE A 60 -12.90 24.14 13.06
N LYS A 61 -11.82 23.39 12.81
CA LYS A 61 -11.81 21.92 12.84
C LYS A 61 -10.80 21.43 13.86
N LYS A 62 -11.20 20.51 14.74
CA LYS A 62 -10.28 19.86 15.68
C LYS A 62 -9.50 18.77 14.94
N CYS A 63 -8.17 18.82 15.06
CA CYS A 63 -7.27 17.73 14.66
C CYS A 63 -6.59 17.16 15.92
N SER A 64 -5.85 16.05 15.77
CA SER A 64 -5.08 15.49 16.87
C SER A 64 -3.99 16.49 17.29
N GLY A 65 -4.14 17.10 18.46
CA GLY A 65 -3.18 18.06 19.03
C GLY A 65 -3.30 19.53 18.55
N PHE A 66 -4.04 19.84 17.48
CA PHE A 66 -4.14 21.22 16.95
C PHE A 66 -5.52 21.54 16.35
N PHE A 67 -5.69 22.78 15.87
CA PHE A 67 -6.92 23.24 15.20
C PHE A 67 -6.59 23.83 13.83
N ILE A 68 -7.42 23.54 12.83
CA ILE A 68 -7.38 24.16 11.49
C ILE A 68 -8.50 25.19 11.39
N TYR A 69 -8.24 26.32 10.74
CA TYR A 69 -9.18 27.43 10.59
C TYR A 69 -9.50 27.66 9.12
N LYS A 70 -10.79 27.74 8.79
CA LYS A 70 -11.25 28.24 7.48
C LYS A 70 -11.58 29.72 7.65
N LEU A 71 -10.68 30.57 7.18
CA LEU A 71 -10.76 32.02 7.35
C LEU A 71 -11.30 32.68 6.08
N PRO A 72 -12.48 33.30 6.10
CA PRO A 72 -12.94 34.12 4.99
C PRO A 72 -12.09 35.39 4.84
N PRO A 73 -12.14 36.09 3.70
CA PRO A 73 -11.56 37.42 3.58
C PRO A 73 -12.03 38.34 4.71
N ALA A 74 -11.10 39.11 5.27
CA ALA A 74 -11.41 40.00 6.39
C ALA A 74 -12.49 41.02 5.99
N CYS A 75 -13.51 41.19 6.83
CA CYS A 75 -14.61 42.11 6.58
C CYS A 75 -14.19 43.60 6.70
N LEU A 76 -13.00 43.87 7.24
CA LEU A 76 -12.40 45.21 7.32
C LEU A 76 -11.23 45.35 6.35
N LYS A 77 -11.16 46.49 5.65
CA LYS A 77 -9.99 46.87 4.84
C LYS A 77 -8.77 46.98 5.76
N ARG A 78 -7.68 46.27 5.43
CA ARG A 78 -6.47 46.12 6.27
C ARG A 78 -6.68 45.31 7.57
N GLY A 79 -7.79 44.59 7.69
CA GLY A 79 -8.00 43.59 8.73
C GLY A 79 -7.12 42.36 8.52
N ARG A 80 -6.60 41.77 9.60
CA ARG A 80 -5.82 40.52 9.60
C ARG A 80 -6.16 39.67 10.81
N TYR A 81 -6.22 38.35 10.63
CA TYR A 81 -6.37 37.39 11.72
C TYR A 81 -5.02 37.17 12.41
N CYS A 82 -4.98 37.24 13.74
CA CYS A 82 -3.76 37.14 14.52
C CYS A 82 -3.56 35.76 15.17
N GLY A 83 -2.34 35.22 15.10
CA GLY A 83 -1.92 34.03 15.85
C GLY A 83 -1.45 34.37 17.26
N ASP A 84 -1.31 33.35 18.11
CA ASP A 84 -0.58 33.48 19.38
C ASP A 84 0.92 33.67 19.12
N LYS A 85 1.58 34.43 19.98
CA LYS A 85 3.04 34.66 19.91
C LYS A 85 3.86 33.42 20.32
N GLU A 86 3.23 32.45 20.98
CA GLU A 86 3.86 31.16 21.20
C GLU A 86 4.16 30.51 19.86
N LYS A 87 5.45 30.42 19.52
CA LYS A 87 5.95 29.43 18.56
C LYS A 87 5.74 28.04 19.16
N ARG A 88 4.48 27.60 19.25
CA ARG A 88 4.20 26.19 19.03
C ARG A 88 4.29 26.06 17.53
N GLU A 89 5.51 25.91 17.01
CA GLU A 89 5.62 25.13 15.78
C GLU A 89 4.87 23.84 16.12
N PRO A 90 3.71 23.56 15.50
CA PRO A 90 3.31 22.17 15.48
C PRO A 90 4.54 21.45 14.95
N GLU A 91 4.91 20.35 15.58
CA GLU A 91 5.91 19.43 15.02
C GLU A 91 5.26 18.81 13.77
N CYS A 92 4.98 19.65 12.76
CA CYS A 92 4.73 19.29 11.39
C CYS A 92 6.09 18.89 10.86
N ASP A 93 6.58 17.76 11.34
CA ASP A 93 7.61 17.02 10.66
C ASP A 93 7.00 16.61 9.32
N GLU A 94 7.21 17.49 8.32
CA GLU A 94 6.74 17.33 6.95
C GLU A 94 7.21 15.99 6.39
N MET A 95 8.43 15.58 6.75
CA MET A 95 8.96 14.28 6.35
C MET A 95 8.10 13.16 6.94
N LYS A 96 7.76 13.20 8.23
CA LYS A 96 6.91 12.18 8.88
C LYS A 96 5.50 12.12 8.29
N LEU A 97 4.89 13.27 8.01
CA LEU A 97 3.53 13.35 7.45
C LEU A 97 3.46 12.91 5.98
N LEU A 98 4.46 13.29 5.18
CA LEU A 98 4.48 13.02 3.75
C LEU A 98 5.31 11.79 3.38
N TYR A 99 5.78 11.02 4.37
CA TYR A 99 6.57 9.82 4.15
C TYR A 99 5.81 8.81 3.28
N GLY A 100 6.44 8.42 2.17
CA GLY A 100 5.89 7.56 1.12
C GLY A 100 4.85 8.23 0.22
N LEU A 101 4.31 9.41 0.54
CA LEU A 101 3.25 10.06 -0.26
C LEU A 101 3.80 10.89 -1.41
N ILE A 102 5.03 11.41 -1.27
CA ILE A 102 5.67 12.22 -2.29
C ILE A 102 7.05 11.70 -2.63
N LYS A 103 7.48 11.92 -3.87
CA LYS A 103 8.79 11.48 -4.39
C LYS A 103 9.98 12.01 -3.58
N LYS A 104 9.84 13.16 -2.91
CA LYS A 104 10.87 13.77 -2.04
C LYS A 104 11.14 12.95 -0.77
N TYR A 105 10.14 12.24 -0.26
CA TYR A 105 10.22 11.47 0.99
C TYR A 105 9.77 10.02 0.75
N PRO A 106 10.46 9.24 -0.10
CA PRO A 106 10.04 7.88 -0.39
C PRO A 106 10.26 6.97 0.82
N GLY A 107 9.39 5.97 0.98
CA GLY A 107 9.63 4.83 1.85
C GLY A 107 10.76 3.96 1.32
N LYS A 108 11.43 3.18 2.17
CA LYS A 108 12.32 2.11 1.67
C LYS A 108 11.51 0.98 1.02
N SER A 109 10.37 0.65 1.59
CA SER A 109 9.39 -0.34 1.14
C SER A 109 8.01 0.01 1.73
N CYS A 110 6.96 -0.72 1.33
CA CYS A 110 5.64 -0.55 1.94
C CYS A 110 5.63 -0.87 3.45
N LYS A 111 6.47 -1.81 3.89
CA LYS A 111 6.66 -2.15 5.31
C LYS A 111 7.28 -1.00 6.10
N ASP A 112 8.34 -0.39 5.57
CA ASP A 112 8.97 0.79 6.18
C ASP A 112 7.99 1.97 6.29
N ILE A 113 7.11 2.16 5.29
CA ILE A 113 6.02 3.14 5.37
C ILE A 113 5.06 2.77 6.50
N LYS A 114 4.62 1.51 6.61
CA LYS A 114 3.69 1.07 7.66
C LYS A 114 4.26 1.24 9.07
N GLU A 115 5.56 1.04 9.22
CA GLU A 115 6.24 1.17 10.50
C GLU A 115 6.30 2.63 10.96
N LYS A 116 6.62 3.56 10.04
CA LYS A 116 6.74 5.00 10.31
C LYS A 116 5.41 5.75 10.32
N ARG A 117 4.43 5.27 9.54
CA ARG A 117 3.09 5.84 9.42
C ARG A 117 2.03 4.81 9.75
N LYS A 118 1.62 4.81 11.02
CA LYS A 118 0.59 3.89 11.53
C LYS A 118 -0.79 4.16 10.93
N ASP A 119 -1.02 5.37 10.42
CA ASP A 119 -2.20 5.80 9.68
C ASP A 119 -2.18 5.40 8.19
N ALA A 120 -1.09 4.82 7.69
CA ALA A 120 -0.99 4.44 6.28
C ALA A 120 -2.02 3.35 5.93
N THR A 121 -2.85 3.66 4.93
CA THR A 121 -3.84 2.76 4.30
C THR A 121 -3.30 2.23 2.97
N SER A 122 -3.96 1.21 2.41
CA SER A 122 -3.65 0.71 1.07
C SER A 122 -3.70 1.83 0.03
N GLY A 123 -2.79 1.76 -0.94
CA GLY A 123 -2.73 2.73 -2.02
C GLY A 123 -1.38 2.77 -2.71
N VAL A 124 -1.20 3.73 -3.62
CA VAL A 124 0.06 3.91 -4.34
C VAL A 124 0.97 4.83 -3.55
N TYR A 125 2.20 4.37 -3.31
CA TYR A 125 3.22 5.12 -2.58
C TYR A 125 4.51 5.22 -3.39
N TRP A 126 5.33 6.21 -3.07
CA TRP A 126 6.70 6.34 -3.54
C TRP A 126 7.63 5.52 -2.64
N ILE A 127 8.37 4.58 -3.25
CA ILE A 127 9.35 3.75 -2.57
C ILE A 127 10.73 3.83 -3.25
N LYS A 128 11.78 3.51 -2.49
CA LYS A 128 13.17 3.45 -2.97
C LYS A 128 13.82 2.12 -2.55
N PRO A 129 13.46 1.00 -3.21
CA PRO A 129 13.96 -0.33 -2.86
C PRO A 129 15.49 -0.40 -3.01
N GLY A 130 16.18 -0.98 -2.04
CA GLY A 130 17.65 -1.17 -2.08
C GLY A 130 18.47 0.13 -2.18
N GLY A 131 17.86 1.30 -1.98
CA GLY A 131 18.52 2.59 -2.22
C GLY A 131 18.67 2.97 -3.70
N GLY A 132 18.04 2.22 -4.61
CA GLY A 132 18.07 2.43 -6.06
C GLY A 132 17.16 3.57 -6.57
N GLN A 133 16.50 3.36 -7.71
CA GLN A 133 15.58 4.37 -8.26
C GLN A 133 14.31 4.49 -7.41
N THR A 134 13.84 5.72 -7.24
CA THR A 134 12.53 5.98 -6.61
C THR A 134 11.41 5.69 -7.61
N VAL A 135 10.52 4.78 -7.26
CA VAL A 135 9.42 4.28 -8.08
C VAL A 135 8.09 4.38 -7.33
N GLN A 136 6.98 4.34 -8.05
CA GLN A 136 5.66 4.14 -7.44
C GLN A 136 5.33 2.66 -7.42
N ALA A 137 4.74 2.18 -6.32
CA ALA A 137 4.21 0.82 -6.22
C ALA A 137 2.94 0.82 -5.35
N TYR A 138 2.07 -0.16 -5.57
CA TYR A 138 0.94 -0.39 -4.69
C TYR A 138 1.40 -1.03 -3.37
N CYS A 139 0.98 -0.43 -2.25
CA CYS A 139 1.15 -0.98 -0.92
C CYS A 139 -0.18 -1.52 -0.41
N ASP A 140 -0.22 -2.80 -0.03
CA ASP A 140 -1.31 -3.36 0.78
C ASP A 140 -0.96 -3.20 2.26
N GLN A 141 -1.67 -2.30 2.95
CA GLN A 141 -1.40 -1.90 4.33
C GLN A 141 -2.38 -2.50 5.35
N GLU A 142 -3.23 -3.43 4.92
CA GLU A 142 -4.35 -3.96 5.71
C GLU A 142 -4.29 -5.48 5.76
N THR A 143 -4.10 -6.14 4.62
CA THR A 143 -4.11 -7.60 4.54
C THR A 143 -2.97 -8.16 5.38
N ASP A 144 -3.32 -9.06 6.29
CA ASP A 144 -2.33 -9.78 7.08
C ASP A 144 -1.34 -8.87 7.85
N GLY A 145 -1.86 -7.76 8.42
CA GLY A 145 -1.05 -6.78 9.15
C GLY A 145 -0.37 -5.73 8.27
N GLY A 146 -0.47 -5.83 6.94
CA GLY A 146 0.00 -4.83 6.00
C GLY A 146 1.51 -4.83 5.78
N GLY A 147 2.01 -3.75 5.17
CA GLY A 147 3.41 -3.59 4.80
C GLY A 147 3.80 -4.30 3.50
N TRP A 148 2.84 -4.83 2.75
CA TRP A 148 3.07 -5.62 1.56
C TRP A 148 3.29 -4.73 0.34
N THR A 149 4.41 -4.90 -0.35
CA THR A 149 4.71 -4.22 -1.62
C THR A 149 4.28 -5.10 -2.77
N LEU A 150 3.36 -4.63 -3.63
CA LEU A 150 2.97 -5.38 -4.83
C LEU A 150 4.14 -5.37 -5.82
N VAL A 151 4.65 -6.56 -6.14
CA VAL A 151 5.79 -6.72 -7.05
C VAL A 151 5.41 -7.38 -8.37
N TYR A 152 4.26 -8.06 -8.42
CA TYR A 152 3.80 -8.70 -9.64
C TYR A 152 2.27 -8.76 -9.68
N SER A 153 1.70 -8.39 -10.82
CA SER A 153 0.31 -8.64 -11.17
C SER A 153 0.25 -9.30 -12.56
N TYR A 154 -0.55 -10.35 -12.70
CA TYR A 154 -0.66 -11.11 -13.94
C TYR A 154 -2.08 -11.57 -14.23
N THR A 155 -2.37 -11.77 -15.50
CA THR A 155 -3.55 -12.47 -16.01
C THR A 155 -3.13 -13.69 -16.85
N PHE A 156 -4.09 -14.38 -17.44
CA PHE A 156 -3.90 -15.61 -18.20
C PHE A 156 -4.19 -15.39 -19.68
N THR A 157 -3.36 -15.98 -20.54
CA THR A 157 -3.55 -15.89 -21.99
C THR A 157 -4.70 -16.75 -22.51
N ASN A 158 -4.99 -17.88 -21.84
CA ASN A 158 -6.08 -18.78 -22.22
C ASN A 158 -6.70 -19.47 -21.01
N TYR A 159 -7.34 -18.68 -20.14
CA TYR A 159 -8.01 -19.20 -18.94
C TYR A 159 -9.08 -20.26 -19.24
N ARG A 160 -9.82 -20.14 -20.36
CA ARG A 160 -10.87 -21.09 -20.74
C ARG A 160 -10.32 -22.50 -21.00
N ALA A 161 -9.12 -22.59 -21.55
CA ALA A 161 -8.42 -23.85 -21.76
C ALA A 161 -7.22 -23.93 -20.80
N PHE A 162 -7.51 -23.94 -19.50
CA PHE A 162 -6.51 -23.73 -18.44
C PHE A 162 -5.30 -24.68 -18.51
N ARG A 163 -5.51 -25.95 -18.87
CA ARG A 163 -4.45 -26.98 -19.02
C ARG A 163 -3.92 -27.15 -20.45
N HIS A 164 -4.13 -26.17 -21.32
CA HIS A 164 -3.63 -26.21 -22.68
C HIS A 164 -2.30 -25.47 -22.78
N GLY A 165 -1.37 -25.96 -23.61
CA GLY A 165 -0.04 -25.35 -23.80
C GLY A 165 -0.06 -23.91 -24.35
N SER A 166 -1.22 -23.41 -24.78
CA SER A 166 -1.43 -22.01 -25.14
C SER A 166 -1.69 -21.09 -23.94
N ASN A 167 -1.90 -21.65 -22.74
CA ASN A 167 -2.15 -20.89 -21.53
C ASN A 167 -0.83 -20.59 -20.82
N ALA A 168 -0.62 -19.32 -20.47
CA ALA A 168 0.51 -18.82 -19.71
C ALA A 168 0.06 -17.60 -18.91
N ILE A 169 0.82 -17.26 -17.86
CA ILE A 169 0.67 -15.98 -17.17
C ILE A 169 1.35 -14.86 -17.97
N THR A 170 0.77 -13.66 -17.94
CA THR A 170 1.30 -12.49 -18.63
C THR A 170 1.03 -11.20 -17.83
N PRO A 171 1.97 -10.23 -17.82
CA PRO A 171 3.30 -10.28 -18.42
C PRO A 171 4.25 -11.19 -17.65
N ARG A 172 5.44 -11.45 -18.20
CA ARG A 172 6.48 -12.22 -17.53
C ARG A 172 7.39 -11.29 -16.70
N PRO A 173 7.72 -11.62 -15.45
CA PRO A 173 8.78 -10.92 -14.71
C PRO A 173 10.16 -11.19 -15.29
N ASN A 174 11.14 -10.32 -15.02
CA ASN A 174 12.53 -10.57 -15.41
C ASN A 174 13.31 -11.52 -14.48
N TRP A 175 12.61 -12.41 -13.78
CA TRP A 175 13.24 -13.49 -13.03
C TRP A 175 14.03 -14.45 -13.95
N PRO A 176 14.98 -15.22 -13.39
CA PRO A 176 15.75 -16.20 -14.16
C PRO A 176 14.86 -17.23 -14.89
N ILE A 177 15.24 -17.57 -16.11
CA ILE A 177 14.66 -18.69 -16.88
C ILE A 177 15.79 -19.51 -17.53
N SER A 178 15.57 -20.79 -17.81
CA SER A 178 16.54 -21.67 -18.49
C SER A 178 15.92 -22.42 -19.67
N HIS A 179 16.78 -22.88 -20.60
CA HIS A 179 16.51 -23.73 -21.77
C HIS A 179 15.51 -23.22 -22.84
N HIS A 180 14.69 -22.21 -22.56
CA HIS A 180 13.80 -21.60 -23.55
C HIS A 180 13.91 -20.09 -23.52
N VAL A 181 13.85 -19.46 -24.69
CA VAL A 181 13.65 -18.01 -24.78
C VAL A 181 12.22 -17.72 -24.36
N GLY A 182 12.03 -16.87 -23.34
CA GLY A 182 10.71 -16.40 -22.93
C GLY A 182 10.00 -15.75 -24.12
N ASN A 183 8.77 -16.19 -24.42
CA ASN A 183 8.03 -15.73 -25.60
C ASN A 183 6.98 -14.66 -25.30
N PHE A 184 6.80 -14.29 -24.04
CA PHE A 184 5.95 -13.16 -23.63
C PHE A 184 6.78 -11.93 -23.28
N TYR A 185 6.13 -10.78 -23.41
CA TYR A 185 6.67 -9.49 -23.00
C TYR A 185 7.10 -9.54 -21.53
N GLN A 186 8.32 -9.05 -21.30
CA GLN A 186 8.90 -8.93 -19.97
C GLN A 186 8.57 -7.56 -19.39
N SER A 187 8.03 -7.52 -18.18
CA SER A 187 7.79 -6.27 -17.44
C SER A 187 8.85 -6.10 -16.34
N THR A 188 9.31 -4.86 -16.19
CA THR A 188 10.15 -4.37 -15.09
C THR A 188 9.54 -3.13 -14.41
N THR A 189 8.29 -2.80 -14.78
CA THR A 189 7.53 -1.67 -14.23
C THR A 189 6.76 -2.13 -13.00
N PRO A 190 6.93 -1.50 -11.82
CA PRO A 190 6.14 -1.88 -10.65
C PRO A 190 4.64 -1.64 -10.88
N PRO A 191 3.78 -2.62 -10.56
CA PRO A 191 2.34 -2.46 -10.67
C PRO A 191 1.79 -1.49 -9.60
N VAL A 192 0.86 -0.61 -10.00
CA VAL A 192 0.18 0.35 -9.11
C VAL A 192 -1.24 -0.05 -8.71
N SER A 193 -1.71 -1.22 -9.16
CA SER A 193 -2.94 -1.86 -8.70
C SER A 193 -2.93 -3.37 -8.95
N GLU A 194 -3.83 -4.11 -8.32
CA GLU A 194 -3.95 -5.57 -8.52
C GLU A 194 -4.29 -5.97 -9.97
N THR A 195 -4.85 -5.06 -10.77
CA THR A 195 -5.17 -5.29 -12.19
C THR A 195 -4.28 -4.51 -13.17
N ASP A 196 -3.24 -3.85 -12.65
CA ASP A 196 -2.18 -3.27 -13.47
C ASP A 196 -1.16 -4.37 -13.77
N TYR A 197 -1.40 -5.14 -14.84
CA TYR A 197 -0.62 -6.33 -15.18
C TYR A 197 0.81 -5.99 -15.57
N ASN A 198 1.67 -5.92 -14.56
CA ASN A 198 3.04 -5.47 -14.62
C ASN A 198 3.87 -6.16 -13.51
N ALA A 199 5.19 -6.15 -13.68
CA ALA A 199 6.12 -6.76 -12.75
C ALA A 199 7.26 -5.79 -12.42
N MET A 200 7.50 -5.56 -11.13
CA MET A 200 8.70 -4.87 -10.67
C MET A 200 9.94 -5.67 -11.07
N GLY A 201 11.02 -4.97 -11.43
CA GLY A 201 12.33 -5.59 -11.65
C GLY A 201 12.72 -6.54 -10.51
N PHE A 202 12.99 -7.80 -10.87
CA PHE A 202 13.22 -8.92 -9.97
C PHE A 202 14.43 -8.70 -9.05
N ASP A 203 15.45 -7.98 -9.53
CA ASP A 203 16.62 -7.56 -8.77
C ASP A 203 16.26 -6.71 -7.54
N LEU A 204 15.11 -6.02 -7.55
CA LEU A 204 14.64 -5.23 -6.43
C LEU A 204 13.91 -6.06 -5.36
N TRP A 205 13.42 -7.26 -5.68
CA TRP A 205 12.50 -8.03 -4.83
C TRP A 205 13.13 -8.36 -3.47
N LYS A 206 14.37 -8.84 -3.47
CA LYS A 206 15.12 -9.16 -2.24
C LYS A 206 15.31 -7.95 -1.32
N SER A 207 15.37 -6.74 -1.87
CA SER A 207 15.55 -5.53 -1.08
C SER A 207 14.28 -5.10 -0.31
N LEU A 208 13.12 -5.65 -0.68
CA LEU A 208 11.83 -5.38 -0.02
C LEU A 208 11.60 -6.28 1.19
N GLY A 209 12.19 -7.48 1.19
CA GLY A 209 12.16 -8.44 2.28
C GLY A 209 12.19 -9.90 1.80
N SER A 210 11.81 -10.81 2.69
CA SER A 210 11.88 -12.27 2.52
C SER A 210 10.58 -12.98 2.92
N GLU A 211 9.50 -12.23 3.15
CA GLU A 211 8.15 -12.77 3.28
C GLU A 211 7.38 -12.42 2.00
N PHE A 212 6.64 -13.37 1.45
CA PHE A 212 5.82 -13.13 0.26
C PHE A 212 4.36 -13.53 0.48
N MET A 213 3.46 -12.85 -0.22
CA MET A 213 2.04 -13.17 -0.24
C MET A 213 1.59 -13.35 -1.68
N VAL A 214 0.82 -14.41 -1.94
CA VAL A 214 0.16 -14.65 -3.22
C VAL A 214 -1.33 -14.43 -3.04
N LYS A 215 -1.89 -13.47 -3.77
CA LYS A 215 -3.34 -13.29 -3.90
C LYS A 215 -3.76 -13.77 -5.28
N SER A 216 -4.92 -14.40 -5.36
CA SER A 216 -5.54 -14.79 -6.63
C SER A 216 -7.04 -14.76 -6.49
N ASN A 217 -7.75 -14.38 -7.54
CA ASN A 217 -9.21 -14.49 -7.56
C ASN A 217 -9.70 -15.88 -7.98
N ILE A 218 -8.79 -16.82 -8.25
CA ILE A 218 -9.12 -18.21 -8.60
C ILE A 218 -8.56 -19.25 -7.63
N ASN A 219 -7.65 -18.88 -6.72
CA ASN A 219 -7.05 -19.78 -5.73
C ASN A 219 -6.88 -19.07 -4.37
N HIS A 220 -6.69 -19.85 -3.29
CA HIS A 220 -6.55 -19.33 -1.93
C HIS A 220 -5.39 -18.34 -1.80
N TRP A 221 -5.61 -17.30 -1.01
CA TRP A 221 -4.55 -16.36 -0.68
C TRP A 221 -3.66 -16.99 0.38
N ILE A 222 -2.36 -16.95 0.16
CA ILE A 222 -1.36 -17.50 1.06
C ILE A 222 -0.30 -16.44 1.37
N ALA A 223 0.24 -16.49 2.58
CA ALA A 223 1.47 -15.80 2.95
C ALA A 223 2.50 -16.83 3.37
N CYS A 224 3.74 -16.63 2.96
CA CYS A 224 4.83 -17.58 3.10
C CYS A 224 6.09 -16.87 3.59
N LYS A 225 6.76 -17.51 4.55
CA LYS A 225 8.12 -17.15 4.97
C LYS A 225 9.10 -18.13 4.36
N GLU A 226 10.29 -17.63 4.04
CA GLU A 226 11.40 -18.45 3.58
C GLU A 226 11.86 -19.42 4.66
N GLY A 227 12.15 -20.66 4.22
CA GLY A 227 12.82 -21.68 5.02
C GLY A 227 14.22 -21.89 4.44
N THR A 228 14.46 -23.06 3.85
CA THR A 228 15.70 -23.28 3.08
C THR A 228 15.60 -22.75 1.64
N GLY A 229 14.37 -22.56 1.14
CA GLY A 229 14.07 -21.97 -0.17
C GLY A 229 13.75 -20.48 -0.09
N SER A 230 13.93 -19.79 -1.20
CA SER A 230 13.70 -18.35 -1.34
C SER A 230 13.09 -17.99 -2.69
N LEU A 231 11.95 -17.28 -2.67
CA LEU A 231 11.32 -16.79 -3.90
C LEU A 231 12.12 -15.62 -4.48
N VAL A 232 12.61 -14.72 -3.62
CA VAL A 232 13.30 -13.49 -4.03
C VAL A 232 14.74 -13.72 -4.46
N GLU A 233 15.35 -14.83 -4.03
CA GLU A 233 16.65 -15.31 -4.52
C GLU A 233 16.52 -16.39 -5.59
N PHE A 234 15.29 -16.81 -5.93
CA PHE A 234 15.04 -17.87 -6.89
C PHE A 234 15.80 -19.16 -6.53
N LYS A 235 15.55 -19.67 -5.31
CA LYS A 235 16.27 -20.79 -4.69
C LYS A 235 15.30 -21.86 -4.20
N THR A 236 15.46 -23.07 -4.72
CA THR A 236 14.69 -24.26 -4.28
C THR A 236 14.87 -24.56 -2.80
N GLY A 237 13.79 -24.95 -2.13
CA GLY A 237 13.84 -25.41 -0.73
C GLY A 237 12.49 -25.28 -0.03
N SER A 238 12.48 -25.43 1.30
CA SER A 238 11.27 -25.32 2.10
C SER A 238 10.78 -23.88 2.22
N VAL A 239 9.46 -23.73 2.30
CA VAL A 239 8.77 -22.47 2.63
C VAL A 239 7.71 -22.76 3.69
N LEU A 240 7.45 -21.79 4.57
CA LEU A 240 6.46 -21.90 5.63
C LEU A 240 5.26 -21.02 5.30
N CYS A 241 4.21 -21.63 4.77
CA CYS A 241 3.03 -20.94 4.30
C CYS A 241 1.83 -21.08 5.24
N ARG A 242 0.89 -20.15 5.13
CA ARG A 242 -0.42 -20.18 5.79
C ARG A 242 -1.49 -19.53 4.92
N ILE A 243 -2.74 -19.93 5.14
CA ILE A 243 -3.90 -19.36 4.46
C ILE A 243 -4.22 -17.98 5.03
N ILE A 244 -4.43 -17.02 4.14
CA ILE A 244 -4.92 -15.67 4.43
C ILE A 244 -6.42 -15.57 4.12
N LYS A 245 -6.87 -16.17 3.01
CA LYS A 245 -8.26 -16.14 2.57
C LYS A 245 -8.61 -17.36 1.72
N ASN A 246 -9.72 -18.01 2.04
CA ASN A 246 -10.31 -19.06 1.22
C ASN A 246 -11.08 -18.46 0.04
N VAL A 247 -10.57 -18.67 -1.16
CA VAL A 247 -11.21 -18.27 -2.44
C VAL A 247 -11.92 -19.43 -3.14
N ALA A 248 -11.22 -20.54 -3.37
CA ALA A 248 -11.80 -21.75 -3.97
C ALA A 248 -12.73 -22.50 -2.99
N SER A 249 -13.54 -23.43 -3.52
CA SER A 249 -14.54 -24.16 -2.72
C SER A 249 -13.99 -25.38 -1.97
N LYS A 250 -12.72 -25.76 -2.18
CA LYS A 250 -12.11 -26.98 -1.61
C LYS A 250 -10.71 -26.69 -1.08
N CYS A 251 -10.20 -27.56 -0.21
CA CYS A 251 -8.82 -27.57 0.26
C CYS A 251 -8.41 -26.35 1.11
N HIS A 252 -9.35 -25.86 1.92
CA HIS A 252 -9.22 -24.66 2.77
C HIS A 252 -8.08 -24.65 3.81
N ASN A 253 -7.48 -25.81 4.09
CA ASN A 253 -6.39 -25.96 5.07
C ASN A 253 -5.07 -26.37 4.43
N TYR A 254 -5.00 -26.42 3.10
CA TYR A 254 -3.80 -26.83 2.39
C TYR A 254 -3.01 -25.62 1.94
N VAL A 255 -1.70 -25.72 2.14
CA VAL A 255 -0.72 -24.73 1.71
C VAL A 255 0.47 -25.43 1.06
N PRO A 256 1.21 -24.77 0.17
CA PRO A 256 2.49 -25.27 -0.27
C PRO A 256 3.53 -25.20 0.84
N ASP A 257 4.53 -26.08 0.79
CA ASP A 257 5.61 -26.19 1.78
C ASP A 257 7.00 -26.26 1.14
N GLN A 258 7.06 -26.30 -0.20
CA GLN A 258 8.31 -26.24 -0.96
C GLN A 258 8.19 -25.29 -2.14
N LEU A 259 9.26 -24.55 -2.39
CA LEU A 259 9.51 -23.84 -3.63
C LEU A 259 10.45 -24.71 -4.48
N ILE A 260 10.05 -25.01 -5.71
CA ILE A 260 10.89 -25.66 -6.71
C ILE A 260 10.99 -24.78 -7.95
N LEU A 261 12.03 -24.98 -8.74
CA LEU A 261 12.29 -24.20 -9.95
C LEU A 261 12.17 -25.04 -11.22
N HIS A 262 11.72 -26.29 -11.10
CA HIS A 262 11.54 -27.21 -12.21
C HIS A 262 10.16 -27.83 -12.08
N ALA A 263 9.33 -27.77 -13.12
CA ALA A 263 8.01 -28.37 -13.08
C ALA A 263 8.11 -29.90 -13.04
N ALA A 264 7.29 -30.54 -12.20
CA ALA A 264 7.21 -32.00 -12.20
C ALA A 264 6.61 -32.44 -13.55
N GLY A 265 7.30 -33.34 -14.27
CA GLY A 265 6.88 -33.78 -15.61
C GLY A 265 7.53 -33.07 -16.79
N ASN A 266 8.45 -32.13 -16.55
CA ASN A 266 9.28 -31.55 -17.61
C ASN A 266 10.59 -32.35 -17.79
N PRO A 267 10.78 -33.11 -18.89
CA PRO A 267 11.99 -33.92 -19.10
C PRO A 267 13.28 -33.10 -19.27
N ALA A 268 13.19 -31.78 -19.51
CA ALA A 268 14.34 -30.91 -19.73
C ALA A 268 14.88 -30.23 -18.45
N GLY A 269 14.22 -30.39 -17.29
CA GLY A 269 14.65 -29.74 -16.05
C GLY A 269 14.73 -28.20 -16.16
N SER A 270 13.89 -27.56 -16.98
CA SER A 270 13.95 -26.12 -17.22
C SER A 270 13.17 -25.30 -16.19
N THR A 271 13.69 -24.12 -15.85
CA THR A 271 13.00 -23.14 -14.99
C THR A 271 12.39 -22.04 -15.85
N LEU A 272 11.08 -21.85 -15.73
CA LEU A 272 10.31 -20.87 -16.52
C LEU A 272 9.49 -19.92 -15.64
N GLY A 273 9.49 -20.24 -14.37
CA GLY A 273 8.81 -19.57 -13.28
C GLY A 273 8.92 -20.47 -12.05
N PRO A 274 8.78 -19.90 -10.86
CA PRO A 274 8.77 -20.69 -9.64
C PRO A 274 7.52 -21.58 -9.58
N ASP A 275 7.63 -22.66 -8.82
CA ASP A 275 6.52 -23.53 -8.45
C ASP A 275 6.48 -23.65 -6.94
N LEU A 276 5.28 -23.48 -6.39
CA LEU A 276 4.97 -23.75 -5.01
C LEU A 276 4.21 -25.05 -4.96
N ILE A 277 4.82 -26.08 -4.37
CA ILE A 277 4.21 -27.42 -4.28
C ILE A 277 3.81 -27.75 -2.85
N ARG A 278 2.82 -28.64 -2.72
CA ARG A 278 2.58 -29.34 -1.46
C ARG A 278 3.29 -30.69 -1.50
N SER A 279 4.45 -30.81 -0.87
CA SER A 279 5.28 -32.02 -0.88
C SER A 279 4.55 -33.25 -0.34
N GLN A 280 3.63 -33.04 0.61
CA GLN A 280 2.78 -34.07 1.23
C GLN A 280 1.61 -34.53 0.36
N SER A 281 1.43 -33.96 -0.84
CA SER A 281 0.40 -34.42 -1.78
C SER A 281 0.69 -35.84 -2.27
N ASN A 282 -0.36 -36.67 -2.37
CA ASN A 282 -0.29 -38.03 -2.91
C ASN A 282 -0.30 -38.08 -4.44
N SER A 283 -0.51 -36.93 -5.10
CA SER A 283 -0.45 -36.85 -6.55
C SER A 283 1.00 -36.87 -7.04
N TRP A 284 1.21 -37.41 -8.24
CA TRP A 284 2.50 -37.35 -8.93
C TRP A 284 2.93 -35.90 -9.19
N LEU A 285 1.98 -35.07 -9.60
CA LEU A 285 2.12 -33.65 -9.84
C LEU A 285 1.54 -32.89 -8.64
N LYS A 286 2.36 -32.07 -7.98
CA LYS A 286 2.10 -31.50 -6.63
C LYS A 286 1.95 -29.99 -6.61
N GLU A 287 1.91 -29.38 -7.79
CA GLU A 287 1.79 -27.94 -8.04
C GLU A 287 0.57 -27.38 -7.30
N TYR A 288 0.79 -26.40 -6.43
CA TYR A 288 -0.23 -25.55 -5.81
C TYR A 288 -0.34 -24.23 -6.58
N TYR A 289 0.81 -23.61 -6.84
CA TYR A 289 0.96 -22.50 -7.78
C TYR A 289 2.13 -22.77 -8.70
N TYR A 290 1.89 -22.83 -10.02
CA TYR A 290 2.96 -22.87 -11.01
C TYR A 290 2.86 -21.65 -11.91
N PHE A 291 3.90 -20.81 -11.89
CA PHE A 291 3.93 -19.52 -12.58
C PHE A 291 4.52 -19.66 -14.00
N GLU A 292 3.92 -20.53 -14.83
CA GLU A 292 4.34 -20.73 -16.23
C GLU A 292 4.01 -19.51 -17.08
N SER A 293 5.05 -18.92 -17.66
CA SER A 293 5.01 -17.69 -18.45
C SER A 293 5.53 -17.91 -19.87
N ASN A 294 5.46 -19.15 -20.36
CA ASN A 294 5.91 -19.55 -21.68
C ASN A 294 4.96 -20.56 -22.34
N THR A 295 4.49 -20.28 -23.55
CA THR A 295 3.60 -21.21 -24.30
C THR A 295 4.33 -22.14 -25.25
N ARG A 296 5.67 -22.03 -25.37
CA ARG A 296 6.46 -22.89 -26.27
C ARG A 296 6.84 -24.23 -25.64
N THR A 297 6.54 -24.44 -24.37
CA THR A 297 6.93 -25.64 -23.61
C THR A 297 5.86 -26.72 -23.64
N GLY A 298 4.62 -26.37 -24.02
CA GLY A 298 3.47 -27.24 -23.91
C GLY A 298 2.92 -27.37 -22.48
N ASN A 299 3.58 -26.78 -21.49
CA ASN A 299 3.10 -26.69 -20.11
C ASN A 299 2.03 -25.61 -19.96
N TRP A 300 1.45 -25.52 -18.77
CA TRP A 300 0.43 -24.54 -18.40
C TRP A 300 0.62 -24.08 -16.95
N PRO A 301 0.14 -22.87 -16.59
CA PRO A 301 0.18 -22.42 -15.21
C PRO A 301 -0.80 -23.20 -14.33
N THR A 302 -0.50 -23.31 -13.04
CA THR A 302 -1.33 -24.05 -12.08
C THR A 302 -1.76 -23.16 -10.93
N HIS A 303 -3.04 -23.26 -10.56
CA HIS A 303 -3.67 -22.54 -9.45
C HIS A 303 -4.55 -23.51 -8.64
N ASP A 304 -3.96 -24.59 -8.15
CA ASP A 304 -4.70 -25.68 -7.50
C ASP A 304 -4.62 -25.58 -5.97
N PRO A 305 -5.70 -25.20 -5.25
CA PRO A 305 -5.71 -25.14 -3.79
C PRO A 305 -5.43 -26.52 -3.14
N CYS A 306 -5.61 -27.59 -3.90
CA CYS A 306 -5.39 -28.94 -3.45
C CYS A 306 -3.99 -29.47 -3.74
N GLY A 307 -3.07 -28.68 -4.31
CA GLY A 307 -1.67 -29.07 -4.58
C GLY A 307 -1.55 -30.41 -5.29
N THR A 308 -2.39 -30.65 -6.29
CA THR A 308 -2.52 -31.91 -7.03
C THR A 308 -2.42 -31.68 -8.55
N ASN A 309 -2.01 -30.47 -8.97
CA ASN A 309 -1.99 -30.04 -10.36
C ASN A 309 -3.31 -30.32 -11.12
N SER A 310 -4.43 -30.17 -10.42
CA SER A 310 -5.77 -30.46 -10.89
C SER A 310 -6.59 -29.17 -11.07
N LEU A 311 -7.75 -29.29 -11.71
CA LEU A 311 -8.66 -28.16 -11.99
C LEU A 311 -9.55 -27.81 -10.78
N ASN A 312 -8.97 -27.60 -9.60
CA ASN A 312 -9.72 -27.20 -8.39
C ASN A 312 -9.76 -25.68 -8.15
N HIS A 313 -9.22 -24.87 -9.06
CA HIS A 313 -9.38 -23.43 -9.01
C HIS A 313 -10.86 -23.04 -9.15
N LEU A 314 -11.22 -21.87 -8.62
CA LEU A 314 -12.52 -21.27 -8.85
C LEU A 314 -12.67 -20.94 -10.35
N THR A 315 -13.74 -21.43 -10.97
CA THR A 315 -14.07 -21.21 -12.39
C THR A 315 -15.09 -20.10 -12.57
N ASN A 316 -15.31 -19.67 -13.82
CA ASN A 316 -16.28 -18.62 -14.18
C ASN A 316 -16.03 -17.27 -13.48
N VAL A 317 -14.76 -16.94 -13.22
CA VAL A 317 -14.35 -15.70 -12.59
C VAL A 317 -14.18 -14.60 -13.64
N ASN A 318 -14.75 -13.43 -13.39
CA ASN A 318 -14.51 -12.25 -14.22
C ASN A 318 -13.06 -11.78 -14.05
N ASN A 319 -12.37 -11.60 -15.18
CA ASN A 319 -10.98 -11.12 -15.22
C ASN A 319 -10.04 -11.94 -14.31
N PRO A 320 -9.78 -13.21 -14.62
CA PRO A 320 -8.95 -14.08 -13.79
C PRO A 320 -7.51 -13.54 -13.70
N HIS A 321 -6.99 -13.42 -12.49
CA HIS A 321 -5.66 -12.86 -12.22
C HIS A 321 -5.06 -13.36 -10.90
N GLY A 322 -3.79 -13.01 -10.70
CA GLY A 322 -3.13 -13.14 -9.43
C GLY A 322 -2.03 -12.11 -9.24
N ASN A 323 -1.54 -12.05 -8.01
CA ASN A 323 -0.63 -11.02 -7.53
C ASN A 323 0.40 -11.63 -6.58
N ILE A 324 1.62 -11.12 -6.62
CA ILE A 324 2.67 -11.43 -5.65
C ILE A 324 3.08 -10.14 -4.94
N TYR A 325 3.19 -10.21 -3.62
CA TYR A 325 3.64 -9.14 -2.75
C TYR A 325 4.85 -9.58 -1.94
N ILE A 326 5.69 -8.62 -1.53
CA ILE A 326 6.88 -8.86 -0.70
C ILE A 326 6.95 -7.86 0.47
N ARG A 327 7.43 -8.33 1.63
CA ARG A 327 7.77 -7.51 2.81
C ARG A 327 8.85 -8.16 3.70
#